data_AF-A0A2H3I9D2-F1
#
_entry.id   AF-A0A2H3I9D2-F1
#
_cell.length_a   1.000
_cell.length_b   1.000
_cell.length_c   1.000
_cell.angle_alpha   90.00
_cell.angle_beta   90.00
_cell.angle_gamma   90.00
#
_symmetry.space_group_name_H-M   'P 1'
#
loop_
_entity.id
_entity.type
_entity.pdbx_description
1 polymer ?
#
loop_
_entity_poly.entity_id
_entity_poly.type
_entity_poly.pdbx_seq_one_letter_code
_entity_poly.pdbx_strand_id
1 'polypeptide(L)'
;MAVFVPAISAWETQFFEHRGMNLTLVRGEVNANSDISKRNNIPPECQFGDSHSNWAYYQFQGLSEGTACFGYDNIPVCAKGKWSDPDWTDIQLAMAQQTTLDGQWKGSQSGDWRGSFVLGTTAFSDRDTSLFDLGLWKSDAQAVVYYWSRDGDFAQVVGHHAACP
;
A
#
# COMPACT_ATOMS: atom_id res chain seq x y z
N MET A 1 -29.62 4.51 22.63
CA MET A 1 -29.40 5.33 21.42
C MET A 1 -28.52 4.51 20.49
N ALA A 2 -28.89 4.32 19.23
CA ALA A 2 -28.08 3.55 18.29
C ALA A 2 -27.07 4.48 17.61
N VAL A 3 -25.78 4.21 17.76
CA VAL A 3 -24.73 4.94 17.02
C VAL A 3 -24.66 4.33 15.62
N PHE A 4 -25.07 5.10 14.61
CA PHE A 4 -25.06 4.67 13.22
C PHE A 4 -23.65 4.81 12.64
N VAL A 5 -22.83 3.76 12.77
CA VAL A 5 -21.49 3.72 12.18
C VAL A 5 -21.62 3.35 10.69
N PRO A 6 -21.26 4.24 9.75
CA PRO A 6 -21.36 3.93 8.32
C PRO A 6 -20.42 2.79 7.93
N ALA A 7 -20.90 1.92 7.05
CA ALA A 7 -20.17 0.77 6.57
C ALA A 7 -19.21 1.17 5.42
N ILE A 8 -17.90 1.08 5.68
CA ILE A 8 -16.81 1.65 4.87
C ILE A 8 -16.91 3.17 4.81
N SER A 9 -16.02 3.84 5.53
CA SER A 9 -15.71 5.23 5.24
C SER A 9 -14.76 5.33 4.04
N ALA A 10 -15.22 5.99 2.98
CA ALA A 10 -14.34 6.87 2.20
C ALA A 10 -14.29 8.16 3.02
N TRP A 11 -13.47 8.15 4.08
CA TRP A 11 -13.56 9.13 5.17
C TRP A 11 -12.93 10.46 4.83
N GLU A 12 -12.03 10.49 3.85
CA GLU A 12 -11.30 11.67 3.45
C GLU A 12 -11.05 11.64 1.93
N THR A 13 -11.51 12.70 1.26
CA THR A 13 -11.32 12.93 -0.18
C THR A 13 -10.45 14.17 -0.35
N GLN A 14 -9.17 13.99 -0.67
CA GLN A 14 -8.24 15.11 -0.86
C GLN A 14 -8.01 15.39 -2.35
N PHE A 15 -8.15 16.66 -2.76
CA PHE A 15 -7.81 17.13 -4.10
C PHE A 15 -6.46 17.85 -4.09
N PHE A 16 -5.60 17.59 -5.08
CA PHE A 16 -4.33 18.29 -5.25
C PHE A 16 -3.79 18.12 -6.68
N GLU A 17 -2.78 18.92 -7.04
CA GLU A 17 -2.02 18.76 -8.27
C GLU A 17 -0.75 17.94 -8.01
N HIS A 18 -0.48 16.93 -8.83
CA HIS A 18 0.79 16.18 -8.83
C HIS A 18 1.28 16.00 -10.26
N ARG A 19 2.50 16.47 -10.55
CA ARG A 19 3.11 16.45 -11.89
C ARG A 19 2.20 17.00 -13.02
N GLY A 20 1.37 18.01 -12.71
CA GLY A 20 0.41 18.59 -13.66
C GLY A 20 -0.93 17.85 -13.80
N MET A 21 -1.15 16.76 -13.05
CA MET A 21 -2.43 16.05 -12.98
C MET A 21 -3.24 16.51 -11.77
N ASN A 22 -4.53 16.77 -11.96
CA ASN A 22 -5.47 17.02 -10.86
C ASN A 22 -5.94 15.67 -10.30
N LEU A 23 -5.32 15.22 -9.20
CA LEU A 23 -5.62 13.93 -8.59
C LEU A 23 -6.58 14.09 -7.40
N THR A 24 -7.35 13.03 -7.19
CA THR A 24 -8.23 12.86 -6.04
C THR A 24 -7.78 11.62 -5.27
N LEU A 25 -7.42 11.80 -4.00
CA LEU A 25 -7.12 10.70 -3.07
C LEU A 25 -8.38 10.31 -2.33
N VAL A 26 -8.71 9.02 -2.36
CA VAL A 26 -9.82 8.44 -1.60
C VAL A 26 -9.23 7.49 -0.55
N ARG A 27 -9.31 7.88 0.73
CA ARG A 27 -8.82 7.10 1.86
C ARG A 27 -9.87 6.06 2.30
N GLY A 28 -9.48 4.79 2.32
CA GLY A 28 -10.32 3.67 2.77
C GLY A 28 -9.66 2.81 3.85
N GLU A 29 -10.47 2.09 4.62
CA GLU A 29 -10.04 1.18 5.68
C GLU A 29 -10.83 -0.13 5.64
N VAL A 30 -10.15 -1.24 5.91
CA VAL A 30 -10.67 -2.61 5.88
C VAL A 30 -10.43 -3.27 7.23
N ASN A 31 -11.46 -3.90 7.79
CA ASN A 31 -11.38 -4.55 9.10
C ASN A 31 -11.52 -6.08 8.97
N ALA A 32 -10.76 -6.84 9.75
CA ALA A 32 -10.84 -8.30 9.86
C ALA A 32 -12.27 -8.79 10.17
N ASN A 33 -13.03 -8.00 10.93
CA ASN A 33 -14.36 -8.32 11.43
C ASN A 33 -15.48 -7.66 10.60
N SER A 34 -15.17 -6.96 9.51
CA SER A 34 -16.19 -6.42 8.62
C SER A 34 -16.75 -7.50 7.70
N ASP A 35 -18.08 -7.55 7.60
CA ASP A 35 -18.84 -8.37 6.64
C ASP A 35 -18.16 -8.46 5.25
N ILE A 36 -17.92 -9.68 4.79
CA ILE A 36 -17.18 -9.96 3.54
C ILE A 36 -17.87 -9.36 2.31
N SER A 37 -19.20 -9.18 2.32
CA SER A 37 -19.93 -8.52 1.24
C SER A 37 -19.53 -7.06 1.04
N LYS A 38 -18.98 -6.41 2.08
CA LYS A 38 -18.47 -5.04 2.02
C LYS A 38 -17.08 -5.00 1.39
N ARG A 39 -16.25 -6.02 1.61
CA ARG A 39 -14.93 -6.14 0.99
C ARG A 39 -15.01 -6.21 -0.55
N ASN A 40 -16.11 -6.72 -1.09
CA ASN A 40 -16.38 -6.74 -2.54
C ASN A 40 -16.54 -5.33 -3.17
N ASN A 41 -16.65 -4.27 -2.38
CA ASN A 41 -16.72 -2.88 -2.86
C ASN A 41 -15.35 -2.17 -2.85
N ILE A 42 -14.28 -2.84 -2.43
CA ILE A 42 -12.90 -2.31 -2.50
C ILE A 42 -12.45 -2.41 -3.97
N PRO A 43 -11.79 -1.39 -4.55
CA PRO A 43 -11.16 -1.51 -5.87
C PRO A 43 -10.15 -2.67 -5.87
N PRO A 44 -10.11 -3.54 -6.90
CA PRO A 44 -9.20 -4.69 -6.93
C PRO A 44 -7.74 -4.34 -6.68
N GLU A 45 -7.28 -3.18 -7.17
CA GLU A 45 -5.93 -2.65 -7.00
C GLU A 45 -5.62 -2.23 -5.56
N CYS A 46 -6.65 -1.97 -4.75
CA CYS A 46 -6.55 -1.60 -3.34
C CYS A 46 -6.77 -2.81 -2.39
N GLN A 47 -6.92 -4.02 -2.93
CA GLN A 47 -7.20 -5.25 -2.17
C GLN A 47 -5.91 -5.92 -1.66
N PHE A 48 -5.20 -5.24 -0.76
CA PHE A 48 -3.84 -5.58 -0.36
C PHE A 48 -3.68 -6.71 0.67
N GLY A 49 -4.74 -7.08 1.40
CA GLY A 49 -4.69 -8.09 2.46
C GLY A 49 -5.57 -9.32 2.20
N ASP A 50 -5.39 -10.35 3.03
CA ASP A 50 -6.21 -11.56 2.99
C ASP A 50 -7.63 -11.35 3.57
N SER A 51 -8.45 -12.40 3.61
CA SER A 51 -9.83 -12.34 4.14
C SER A 51 -9.94 -12.02 5.64
N HIS A 52 -8.83 -11.97 6.38
CA HIS A 52 -8.80 -11.84 7.85
C HIS A 52 -7.94 -10.69 8.36
N SER A 53 -7.26 -9.97 7.47
CA SER A 53 -6.38 -8.85 7.81
C SER A 53 -7.15 -7.53 8.04
N ASN A 54 -6.53 -6.61 8.77
CA ASN A 54 -6.91 -5.19 8.82
C ASN A 54 -5.89 -4.39 8.01
N TRP A 55 -6.31 -3.54 7.08
CA TRP A 55 -5.41 -2.63 6.35
C TRP A 55 -6.09 -1.32 6.00
N ALA A 56 -5.29 -0.31 5.68
CA ALA A 56 -5.75 0.96 5.15
C ALA A 56 -5.18 1.19 3.74
N TYR A 57 -5.83 2.02 2.94
CA TYR A 57 -5.39 2.34 1.60
C TYR A 57 -5.76 3.76 1.17
N TYR A 58 -5.03 4.27 0.18
CA TYR A 58 -5.35 5.46 -0.61
C TYR A 58 -5.46 5.05 -2.08
N GLN A 59 -6.64 5.21 -2.66
CA GLN A 59 -6.83 5.10 -4.11
C GLN A 59 -6.50 6.43 -4.77
N PHE A 60 -5.76 6.39 -5.88
CA PHE A 60 -5.49 7.55 -6.73
C PHE A 60 -6.50 7.58 -7.89
N GLN A 61 -7.33 8.62 -7.93
CA GLN A 61 -8.29 8.88 -9.00
C GLN A 61 -7.92 10.16 -9.76
N GLY A 62 -8.41 10.33 -11.00
CA GLY A 62 -8.06 11.47 -11.86
C GLY A 62 -6.77 11.28 -12.67
N LEU A 63 -6.22 10.06 -12.69
CA LEU A 63 -5.11 9.66 -13.55
C LEU A 63 -5.52 9.75 -15.03
N SER A 64 -4.60 10.13 -15.92
CA SER A 64 -4.86 10.20 -17.37
C SER A 64 -5.08 8.81 -17.98
N GLU A 65 -4.38 7.81 -17.47
CA GLU A 65 -4.51 6.40 -17.83
C GLU A 65 -4.38 5.55 -16.56
N GLY A 66 -5.10 4.43 -16.52
CA GLY A 66 -4.90 3.39 -15.53
C GLY A 66 -5.43 3.67 -14.11
N THR A 67 -5.02 2.82 -13.17
CA THR A 67 -5.42 2.80 -11.77
C THR A 67 -4.21 2.62 -10.87
N ALA A 68 -4.23 3.27 -9.69
CA ALA A 68 -3.18 3.12 -8.70
C ALA A 68 -3.73 3.15 -7.27
N CYS A 69 -3.07 2.39 -6.40
CA CYS A 69 -3.40 2.26 -4.99
C CYS A 69 -2.11 2.16 -4.16
N PHE A 70 -2.07 2.89 -3.04
CA PHE A 70 -1.09 2.72 -1.97
C PHE A 70 -1.81 2.09 -0.77
N GLY A 71 -1.17 1.13 -0.09
CA GLY A 71 -1.74 0.45 1.06
C GLY A 71 -0.75 0.32 2.21
N TYR A 72 -1.25 0.10 3.43
CA TYR A 72 -0.41 -0.17 4.59
C TYR A 72 -1.15 -0.97 5.67
N ASP A 73 -0.41 -1.78 6.42
CA ASP A 73 -0.92 -2.47 7.62
C ASP A 73 0.13 -2.74 8.70
N ASN A 74 -0.37 -3.28 9.81
CA ASN A 74 0.43 -3.72 10.96
C ASN A 74 0.22 -5.23 11.27
N ILE A 75 0.14 -6.08 10.24
CA ILE A 75 0.25 -7.53 10.40
C ILE A 75 1.65 -7.84 10.93
N PRO A 76 1.83 -8.72 11.95
CA PRO A 76 3.14 -9.04 12.49
C PRO A 76 3.96 -9.92 11.53
N VAL A 77 4.61 -9.29 10.54
CA VAL A 77 5.49 -9.96 9.58
C VAL A 77 6.93 -10.02 10.13
N CYS A 78 7.51 -11.23 10.12
CA CYS A 78 8.87 -11.46 10.61
C CYS A 78 9.93 -11.24 9.52
N ALA A 79 10.06 -10.00 9.05
CA ALA A 79 11.24 -9.56 8.28
C ALA A 79 12.41 -9.20 9.22
N LYS A 80 13.52 -8.68 8.68
CA LYS A 80 14.81 -8.55 9.40
C LYS A 80 15.11 -7.19 10.03
N GLY A 81 14.53 -6.09 9.54
CA GLY A 81 14.99 -4.74 9.87
C GLY A 81 14.00 -3.83 10.57
N LYS A 82 14.46 -3.08 11.57
CA LYS A 82 13.71 -2.65 12.77
C LYS A 82 12.97 -1.32 12.61
N TRP A 83 11.84 -1.24 13.29
CA TRP A 83 11.05 -0.01 13.51
C TRP A 83 11.68 1.05 14.44
N SER A 84 12.98 0.96 14.74
CA SER A 84 13.65 1.89 15.66
C SER A 84 13.98 3.25 15.05
N ASP A 85 13.99 3.36 13.72
CA ASP A 85 14.00 4.64 13.00
C ASP A 85 13.38 4.40 11.61
N PRO A 86 12.14 4.85 11.32
CA PRO A 86 11.51 4.66 10.03
C PRO A 86 12.04 5.67 9.02
N ASP A 87 13.22 5.41 8.46
CA ASP A 87 13.69 6.19 7.32
C ASP A 87 12.79 5.92 6.11
N TRP A 88 11.89 6.86 5.84
CA TRP A 88 11.01 6.87 4.67
C TRP A 88 11.81 6.70 3.37
N THR A 89 13.08 7.13 3.34
CA THR A 89 13.99 6.95 2.20
C THR A 89 14.26 5.48 1.89
N ASP A 90 14.40 4.62 2.91
CA ASP A 90 14.60 3.17 2.70
C ASP A 90 13.30 2.50 2.22
N ILE A 91 12.14 2.94 2.70
CA ILE A 91 10.83 2.43 2.24
C ILE A 91 10.64 2.77 0.75
N GLN A 92 10.89 4.02 0.38
CA GLN A 92 10.84 4.51 -1.00
C GLN A 92 11.86 3.79 -1.89
N LEU A 93 13.13 3.68 -1.45
CA LEU A 93 14.18 3.06 -2.24
C LEU A 93 13.99 1.55 -2.39
N ALA A 94 13.46 0.85 -1.38
CA ALA A 94 13.09 -0.56 -1.52
C ALA A 94 11.94 -0.75 -2.53
N MET A 95 10.89 0.08 -2.49
CA MET A 95 9.78 -0.02 -3.45
C MET A 95 10.23 0.34 -4.88
N ALA A 96 10.99 1.42 -5.05
CA ALA A 96 11.52 1.85 -6.34
C ALA A 96 12.54 0.85 -6.91
N GLN A 97 13.33 0.17 -6.07
CA GLN A 97 14.10 -0.99 -6.54
C GLN A 97 13.15 -2.11 -7.00
N GLN A 98 12.13 -2.46 -6.22
CA GLN A 98 11.23 -3.56 -6.54
C GLN A 98 10.51 -3.38 -7.88
N THR A 99 9.98 -2.19 -8.20
CA THR A 99 9.30 -1.94 -9.48
C THR A 99 10.24 -2.04 -10.69
N THR A 100 11.57 -1.91 -10.50
CA THR A 100 12.55 -2.11 -11.58
C THR A 100 13.00 -3.56 -11.80
N LEU A 101 12.58 -4.50 -10.97
CA LEU A 101 12.96 -5.92 -11.09
C LEU A 101 12.01 -6.70 -12.01
N ASP A 102 12.56 -7.74 -12.65
CA ASP A 102 11.83 -8.67 -13.50
C ASP A 102 11.94 -10.11 -12.95
N GLY A 103 10.78 -10.71 -12.70
CA GLY A 103 10.58 -12.04 -12.12
C GLY A 103 9.97 -12.01 -10.72
N GLN A 104 8.83 -12.69 -10.54
CA GLN A 104 8.07 -12.80 -9.27
C GLN A 104 8.92 -13.10 -8.03
N TRP A 105 9.93 -13.98 -8.15
CA TRP A 105 10.79 -14.41 -7.05
C TRP A 105 12.05 -13.55 -6.87
N LYS A 106 12.05 -12.33 -7.44
CA LYS A 106 13.05 -11.30 -7.17
C LYS A 106 12.57 -10.39 -6.04
N GLY A 107 13.46 -10.12 -5.09
CA GLY A 107 13.25 -9.16 -4.03
C GLY A 107 14.35 -8.12 -3.99
N SER A 108 14.05 -7.00 -3.36
CA SER A 108 14.92 -5.85 -3.14
C SER A 108 15.15 -5.65 -1.63
N GLN A 109 16.18 -4.89 -1.25
CA GLN A 109 16.39 -4.50 0.14
C GLN A 109 17.09 -3.14 0.20
N SER A 110 16.50 -2.20 0.93
CA SER A 110 17.16 -0.95 1.32
C SER A 110 17.18 -0.87 2.84
N GLY A 111 18.38 -0.73 3.41
CA GLY A 111 18.65 -0.87 4.84
C GLY A 111 17.90 -2.04 5.46
N ASP A 112 16.88 -1.70 6.24
CA ASP A 112 16.08 -2.61 7.05
C ASP A 112 14.76 -3.08 6.38
N TRP A 113 14.39 -2.48 5.24
CA TRP A 113 13.15 -2.76 4.48
C TRP A 113 13.37 -3.70 3.28
N ARG A 114 12.42 -4.60 3.04
CA ARG A 114 12.53 -5.66 2.01
C ARG A 114 11.36 -5.64 1.04
N GLY A 115 11.62 -5.46 -0.25
CA GLY A 115 10.61 -5.51 -1.30
C GLY A 115 10.43 -6.90 -1.90
N SER A 116 9.21 -7.20 -2.34
CA SER A 116 8.85 -8.41 -3.09
C SER A 116 7.57 -8.19 -3.91
N PHE A 117 7.43 -8.89 -5.04
CA PHE A 117 6.15 -8.95 -5.76
C PHE A 117 5.12 -9.81 -5.03
N VAL A 118 3.84 -9.44 -5.18
CA VAL A 118 2.70 -10.24 -4.70
C VAL A 118 2.43 -11.39 -5.69
N LEU A 119 1.78 -12.46 -5.23
CA LEU A 119 1.47 -13.63 -6.07
C LEU A 119 0.57 -13.23 -7.26
N GLY A 120 1.10 -13.39 -8.47
CA GLY A 120 0.49 -12.97 -9.73
C GLY A 120 1.39 -12.02 -10.52
N THR A 121 1.97 -11.03 -9.85
CA THR A 121 2.85 -10.03 -10.48
C THR A 121 4.24 -10.59 -10.76
N THR A 122 4.82 -10.18 -11.89
CA THR A 122 6.17 -10.57 -12.31
C THR A 122 7.10 -9.41 -12.62
N ALA A 123 6.57 -8.24 -12.97
CA ALA A 123 7.29 -6.97 -13.17
C ALA A 123 6.28 -5.83 -12.92
N PHE A 124 6.72 -4.58 -13.02
CA PHE A 124 5.81 -3.44 -13.20
C PHE A 124 5.92 -2.91 -14.62
N SER A 125 4.75 -2.72 -15.26
CA SER A 125 4.59 -2.16 -16.60
C SER A 125 4.97 -0.67 -16.64
N ASP A 126 4.39 0.16 -15.75
CA ASP A 126 4.91 1.48 -15.39
C ASP A 126 5.74 1.39 -14.10
N ARG A 127 6.99 1.87 -14.16
CA ARG A 127 7.97 1.76 -13.08
C ARG A 127 8.02 3.01 -12.18
N ASP A 128 7.18 4.02 -12.43
CA ASP A 128 7.10 5.23 -11.59
C ASP A 128 6.49 4.95 -10.20
N THR A 129 7.26 5.25 -9.15
CA THR A 129 6.79 5.19 -7.75
C THR A 129 6.27 6.52 -7.22
N SER A 130 6.21 7.60 -8.01
CA SER A 130 5.91 8.94 -7.47
C SER A 130 4.56 9.06 -6.76
N LEU A 131 3.61 8.18 -7.11
CA LEU A 131 2.32 8.06 -6.43
C LEU A 131 2.43 7.19 -5.16
N PHE A 132 3.27 6.16 -5.12
CA PHE A 132 3.62 5.45 -3.88
C PHE A 132 4.26 6.42 -2.88
N ASP A 133 5.28 7.18 -3.31
CA ASP A 133 6.01 8.14 -2.49
C ASP A 133 5.07 9.22 -1.92
N LEU A 134 4.09 9.64 -2.72
CA LEU A 134 3.04 10.58 -2.33
C LEU A 134 2.02 9.97 -1.37
N GLY A 135 1.58 8.72 -1.60
CA GLY A 135 0.66 8.01 -0.70
C GLY A 135 1.29 7.76 0.68
N LEU A 136 2.57 7.37 0.68
CA LEU A 136 3.41 7.22 1.85
C LEU A 136 3.46 8.53 2.65
N TRP A 137 3.87 9.63 2.02
CA TRP A 137 3.90 10.96 2.65
C TRP A 137 2.51 11.44 3.13
N LYS A 138 1.45 11.18 2.36
CA LYS A 138 0.07 11.55 2.72
C LYS A 138 -0.49 10.76 3.90
N SER A 139 0.05 9.57 4.17
CA SER A 139 -0.43 8.69 5.22
C SER A 139 0.10 9.04 6.62
N ASP A 140 1.34 9.54 6.69
CA ASP A 140 2.18 9.60 7.91
C ASP A 140 2.12 8.29 8.74
N ALA A 141 1.83 7.17 8.07
CA ALA A 141 1.43 5.94 8.73
C ALA A 141 2.65 5.12 9.13
N GLN A 142 2.74 4.80 10.42
CA GLN A 142 3.77 3.91 10.95
C GLN A 142 3.27 2.46 10.89
N ALA A 143 3.80 1.69 9.93
CA ALA A 143 3.24 0.42 9.48
C ALA A 143 4.34 -0.60 9.12
N VAL A 144 4.29 -1.84 9.63
CA VAL A 144 5.27 -2.88 9.27
C VAL A 144 5.16 -3.41 7.84
N VAL A 145 4.04 -3.14 7.14
CA VAL A 145 3.90 -3.43 5.71
C VAL A 145 3.38 -2.21 4.97
N TYR A 146 4.00 -1.90 3.82
CA TYR A 146 3.46 -0.98 2.81
C TYR A 146 3.28 -1.70 1.48
N TYR A 147 2.26 -1.32 0.75
CA TYR A 147 1.84 -1.93 -0.51
C TYR A 147 1.76 -0.90 -1.63
N TRP A 148 2.06 -1.35 -2.83
CA TRP A 148 1.92 -0.60 -4.06
C TRP A 148 1.19 -1.43 -5.11
N SER A 149 0.18 -0.85 -5.74
CA SER A 149 -0.39 -1.39 -6.98
C SER A 149 -0.55 -0.31 -8.03
N ARG A 150 -0.27 -0.70 -9.27
CA ARG A 150 -0.39 0.11 -10.48
C ARG A 150 -0.87 -0.81 -11.60
N ASP A 151 -2.00 -0.50 -12.23
CA ASP A 151 -2.51 -1.17 -13.43
C ASP A 151 -2.65 -2.71 -13.37
N GLY A 152 -2.82 -3.26 -12.16
CA GLY A 152 -2.90 -4.71 -11.91
C GLY A 152 -1.56 -5.39 -11.57
N ASP A 153 -0.45 -4.65 -11.59
CA ASP A 153 0.82 -5.06 -10.98
C ASP A 153 0.82 -4.71 -9.47
N PHE A 154 1.44 -5.56 -8.63
CA PHE A 154 1.44 -5.46 -7.17
C PHE A 154 2.81 -5.79 -6.55
N ALA A 155 3.26 -4.92 -5.64
CA ALA A 155 4.44 -5.10 -4.81
C ALA A 155 4.15 -4.74 -3.35
N GLN A 156 4.96 -5.28 -2.44
CA GLN A 156 4.95 -4.94 -1.02
C GLN A 156 6.38 -4.71 -0.53
N VAL A 157 6.55 -3.84 0.46
CA VAL A 157 7.77 -3.71 1.26
C VAL A 157 7.46 -3.99 2.73
N VAL A 158 8.28 -4.84 3.36
CA VAL A 158 8.07 -5.33 4.74
C VAL A 158 9.25 -4.99 5.65
N GLY A 159 8.92 -4.53 6.85
CA GLY A 159 9.82 -4.31 7.97
C GLY A 159 9.69 -5.40 9.05
N HIS A 160 10.59 -5.39 10.03
CA HIS A 160 10.58 -6.30 11.18
C HIS A 160 9.59 -5.82 12.24
N HIS A 161 8.59 -6.63 12.50
CA HIS A 161 7.76 -6.48 13.68
C HIS A 161 8.53 -6.94 14.93
N ALA A 162 8.73 -6.06 15.91
CA ALA A 162 9.60 -6.28 17.07
C ALA A 162 9.16 -7.41 18.05
N ALA A 163 8.00 -8.03 17.82
CA ALA A 163 7.57 -9.24 18.52
C ALA A 163 7.98 -10.55 17.82
N CYS A 164 8.75 -10.48 16.72
CA CYS A 164 9.35 -11.63 16.06
C CYS A 164 10.73 -11.97 16.66
N PRO A 165 11.07 -13.26 16.80
CA PRO A 165 12.37 -13.72 17.33
C PRO A 165 13.53 -13.60 16.32
#